data_AF-A0A6B0Y3U4-F1
#
_entry.id   AF-A0A6B0Y3U4-F1
#
_cell.length_a   1.000
_cell.length_b   1.000
_cell.length_c   1.000
_cell.angle_alpha   90.00
_cell.angle_beta   90.00
_cell.angle_gamma   90.00
#
_symmetry.space_group_name_H-M   'P 1'
#
loop_
_entity.id
_entity.type
_entity.pdbx_description
1 polymer ?
#
loop_
_entity_poly.entity_id
_entity_poly.type
_entity_poly.pdbx_seq_one_letter_code
_entity_poly.pdbx_strand_id
1 'polypeptide(L)'
;MTLSLIFDFVAGRYHATPYGYHVNEGMIEWPPSPWRLLRTLISVGYTYGYWDHTGPSSTGRSILYKLASELPRYRLPYATSAHSRHYMPISTLDSKDIESTTLVFDTWANVHGNLAVIWDGVDINEDELPLLVSLVESIPYLGRSESWVVAKVAGSDESELYSNCNYEPPDKKTSSEWEHVSLLSPISPTDYTVWLEGEVQHHTAKNYPADLLGCLQMDTSSIRDHGWNQPPGSRRVSYWRSADAIAVINRHIVQRPIMSKPKTAILLSITHPNYNNHALPSVTRTLPQAEILHRKLVGTAAQMGRAPSVLTGCDEHHNPLQNSHAHAHINPLDLDSDGHLDHILIWTTTELGADAQAVIRRVRRINLKNNTDPLRLAPVVVGDLHDLNHLPGLYGTSITKLIGESAIWQSLTPLVFPRHVKKRGKNTLEGQINAELVSRGLPEPVNIEILRWMPTNTANRYWERFRHFVTSRRNGPPPPTTQGFALRLFFDHKIVGPIAIGYGSHFGLGLFYHDDISTHVKRGGA
;
A
#
# COMPACT_ATOMS: atom_id res chain seq x y z
N MET A 1 -2.06 -45.60 -23.47
CA MET A 1 -0.77 -45.00 -23.09
C MET A 1 -1.06 -43.66 -22.45
N THR A 2 -0.20 -43.17 -21.55
CA THR A 2 -0.41 -41.87 -20.90
C THR A 2 0.14 -40.74 -21.77
N LEU A 3 -0.71 -39.79 -22.15
CA LEU A 3 -0.32 -38.55 -22.83
C LEU A 3 -0.25 -37.41 -21.80
N SER A 4 0.83 -36.65 -21.80
CA SER A 4 0.96 -35.47 -20.92
C SER A 4 1.38 -34.23 -21.70
N LEU A 5 0.73 -33.10 -21.42
CA LEU A 5 1.11 -31.78 -21.89
C LEU A 5 1.64 -30.96 -20.73
N ILE A 6 2.77 -30.29 -20.91
CA ILE A 6 3.43 -29.46 -19.89
C ILE A 6 3.40 -28.00 -20.36
N PHE A 7 3.00 -27.10 -19.46
CA PHE A 7 2.88 -25.67 -19.71
C PHE A 7 3.71 -24.87 -18.70
N ASP A 8 4.61 -24.03 -19.22
CA ASP A 8 5.48 -23.15 -18.45
C ASP A 8 5.02 -21.72 -18.65
N PHE A 9 4.40 -21.14 -17.63
CA PHE A 9 3.94 -19.75 -17.66
C PHE A 9 5.14 -18.79 -17.58
N VAL A 10 5.55 -18.24 -18.72
CA VAL A 10 6.79 -17.43 -18.86
C VAL A 10 6.78 -16.21 -17.94
N ALA A 11 5.63 -15.54 -17.82
CA ALA A 11 5.46 -14.39 -16.94
C ALA A 11 5.06 -14.78 -15.50
N GLY A 12 4.93 -16.08 -15.20
CA GLY A 12 4.38 -16.59 -13.95
C GLY A 12 2.92 -16.22 -13.72
N ARG A 13 2.16 -15.85 -14.76
CA ARG A 13 0.76 -15.41 -14.64
C ARG A 13 -0.16 -16.24 -15.54
N TYR A 14 -1.30 -16.60 -14.99
CA TYR A 14 -2.38 -17.25 -15.70
C TYR A 14 -3.69 -16.50 -15.46
N HIS A 15 -4.21 -15.88 -16.53
CA HIS A 15 -5.43 -15.11 -16.57
C HIS A 15 -6.51 -15.92 -17.28
N ALA A 16 -7.52 -16.38 -16.53
CA ALA A 16 -8.71 -16.95 -17.12
C ALA A 16 -9.92 -16.88 -16.20
N THR A 17 -11.06 -16.47 -16.76
CA THR A 17 -12.34 -16.38 -16.04
C THR A 17 -13.12 -17.69 -16.22
N PRO A 18 -13.70 -18.27 -15.15
CA PRO A 18 -14.53 -19.46 -15.26
C PRO A 18 -15.72 -19.25 -16.19
N TYR A 19 -16.07 -20.26 -16.99
CA TYR A 19 -17.25 -20.16 -17.83
C TYR A 19 -18.52 -19.87 -17.00
N GLY A 20 -19.33 -18.91 -17.45
CA GLY A 20 -20.56 -18.49 -16.76
C GLY A 20 -20.37 -17.41 -15.69
N TYR A 21 -19.13 -16.93 -15.49
CA TYR A 21 -18.79 -15.86 -14.57
C TYR A 21 -18.33 -14.62 -15.32
N HIS A 22 -18.58 -13.45 -14.75
CA HIS A 22 -18.12 -12.18 -15.26
C HIS A 22 -16.70 -11.86 -14.77
N VAL A 23 -15.89 -11.19 -15.60
CA VAL A 23 -14.47 -10.85 -15.28
C VAL A 23 -14.33 -10.05 -13.96
N ASN A 24 -15.33 -9.23 -13.65
CA ASN A 24 -15.37 -8.42 -12.42
C ASN A 24 -15.74 -9.19 -11.14
N GLU A 25 -16.05 -10.48 -11.23
CA GLU A 25 -16.33 -11.32 -10.05
C GLU A 25 -15.05 -11.80 -9.35
N GLY A 26 -13.87 -11.52 -9.92
CA GLY A 26 -12.59 -11.82 -9.27
C GLY A 26 -12.26 -13.32 -9.19
N MET A 27 -12.92 -14.14 -10.01
CA MET A 27 -12.70 -15.59 -10.05
C MET A 27 -11.65 -15.99 -11.09
N ILE A 28 -10.88 -17.02 -10.77
CA ILE A 28 -9.83 -17.59 -11.62
C ILE A 28 -10.17 -19.05 -11.93
N GLU A 29 -10.21 -19.42 -13.20
CA GLU A 29 -10.46 -20.81 -13.62
C GLU A 29 -9.19 -21.66 -13.55
N TRP A 30 -8.94 -22.25 -12.40
CA TRP A 30 -7.77 -23.10 -12.16
C TRP A 30 -8.21 -24.51 -11.70
N PRO A 31 -7.72 -25.60 -12.30
CA PRO A 31 -6.97 -25.62 -13.56
C PRO A 31 -7.76 -25.06 -14.75
N PRO A 32 -7.08 -24.81 -15.89
CA PRO A 32 -7.74 -24.59 -17.17
C PRO A 32 -8.69 -25.74 -17.49
N SER A 33 -9.93 -25.43 -17.87
CA SER A 33 -10.92 -26.45 -18.21
C SER A 33 -10.57 -27.22 -19.49
N PRO A 34 -10.97 -28.51 -19.60
CA PRO A 34 -10.76 -29.28 -20.83
C PRO A 34 -11.36 -28.60 -22.07
N TRP A 35 -12.51 -27.93 -21.92
CA TRP A 35 -13.12 -27.14 -22.98
C TRP A 35 -12.18 -26.03 -23.48
N ARG A 36 -11.53 -25.30 -22.58
CA ARG A 36 -10.57 -24.25 -22.96
C ARG A 36 -9.32 -24.83 -23.62
N LEU A 37 -8.82 -25.95 -23.12
CA LEU A 37 -7.64 -26.62 -23.69
C LEU A 37 -7.87 -27.02 -25.15
N LEU A 38 -8.99 -27.68 -25.47
CA LEU A 38 -9.32 -28.07 -26.85
C LEU A 38 -9.52 -26.85 -27.75
N ARG A 39 -10.21 -25.82 -27.27
CA ARG A 39 -10.36 -24.57 -28.02
C ARG A 39 -9.04 -23.87 -28.30
N THR A 40 -8.08 -23.99 -27.39
CA THR A 40 -6.73 -23.45 -27.57
C THR A 40 -6.03 -24.15 -28.73
N LEU A 41 -6.06 -25.49 -28.78
CA LEU A 41 -5.47 -26.26 -29.89
C LEU A 41 -6.14 -25.95 -31.23
N ILE A 42 -7.47 -25.80 -31.25
CA ILE A 42 -8.20 -25.40 -32.46
C ILE A 42 -7.77 -24.00 -32.91
N SER A 43 -7.73 -23.03 -32.00
CA SER A 43 -7.32 -21.65 -32.30
C SER A 43 -5.90 -21.57 -32.84
N VAL A 44 -4.96 -22.32 -32.25
CA VAL A 44 -3.57 -22.37 -32.70
C VAL A 44 -3.48 -22.94 -34.11
N GLY A 45 -4.22 -24.01 -34.39
CA GLY A 45 -4.17 -24.58 -35.73
C GLY A 45 -4.67 -23.64 -36.83
N TYR A 46 -5.66 -22.79 -36.56
CA TYR A 46 -6.05 -21.73 -37.49
C TYR A 46 -4.99 -20.62 -37.59
N THR A 47 -4.42 -20.21 -36.45
CA THR A 47 -3.47 -19.09 -36.37
C THR A 47 -2.19 -19.38 -37.17
N TYR A 48 -1.71 -20.62 -37.13
CA TYR A 48 -0.47 -21.03 -37.78
C TYR A 48 -0.68 -21.83 -39.08
N GLY A 49 -1.92 -21.89 -39.58
CA GLY A 49 -2.23 -22.50 -40.88
C GLY A 49 -2.16 -24.03 -40.92
N TYR A 50 -2.25 -24.70 -39.77
CA TYR A 50 -2.43 -26.16 -39.70
C TYR A 50 -3.83 -26.58 -40.16
N TRP A 51 -4.82 -25.70 -39.98
CA TRP A 51 -6.19 -25.86 -40.47
C TRP A 51 -6.45 -24.89 -41.64
N ASP A 52 -7.29 -25.29 -42.59
CA ASP A 52 -7.80 -24.40 -43.63
C ASP A 52 -9.21 -23.90 -43.27
N HIS A 53 -9.84 -23.15 -44.17
CA HIS A 53 -11.20 -22.63 -44.00
C HIS A 53 -12.28 -23.72 -43.81
N THR A 54 -11.99 -24.99 -44.08
CA THR A 54 -12.88 -26.14 -43.86
C THR A 54 -12.69 -26.80 -42.50
N GLY A 55 -11.70 -26.35 -41.74
CA GLY A 55 -11.42 -26.75 -40.36
C GLY A 55 -10.30 -27.78 -40.22
N PRO A 56 -10.24 -28.49 -39.07
CA PRO A 56 -9.15 -29.42 -38.80
C PRO A 56 -9.07 -30.57 -39.82
N SER A 57 -7.85 -30.99 -40.17
CA SER A 57 -7.60 -32.18 -41.00
C SER A 57 -8.12 -33.46 -40.35
N SER A 58 -8.20 -34.58 -41.07
CA SER A 58 -8.61 -35.87 -40.48
C SER A 58 -7.77 -36.25 -39.26
N THR A 59 -6.45 -36.05 -39.34
CA THR A 59 -5.51 -36.24 -38.21
C THR A 59 -5.81 -35.29 -37.06
N GLY A 60 -6.03 -33.99 -37.34
CA GLY A 60 -6.39 -33.01 -36.31
C GLY A 60 -7.72 -33.31 -35.63
N ARG A 61 -8.73 -33.72 -36.39
CA ARG A 61 -10.03 -34.18 -35.87
C ARG A 61 -9.86 -35.39 -34.94
N SER A 62 -9.06 -36.38 -35.36
CA SER A 62 -8.77 -37.57 -34.54
C SER A 62 -8.15 -37.21 -33.19
N ILE A 63 -7.13 -36.35 -33.18
CA ILE A 63 -6.47 -35.89 -31.94
C ILE A 63 -7.48 -35.21 -31.02
N LEU A 64 -8.25 -34.25 -31.52
CA LEU A 64 -9.21 -33.48 -30.72
C LEU A 64 -10.33 -34.38 -30.18
N TYR A 65 -10.79 -35.36 -30.95
CA TYR A 65 -11.81 -36.33 -30.52
C TYR A 65 -11.30 -37.28 -29.44
N LYS A 66 -10.05 -37.76 -29.54
CA LYS A 66 -9.43 -38.58 -28.49
C LYS A 66 -9.30 -37.80 -27.18
N LEU A 67 -8.79 -36.56 -27.25
CA LEU A 67 -8.68 -35.69 -26.08
C LEU A 67 -10.03 -35.30 -25.47
N ALA A 68 -11.09 -35.17 -26.29
CA ALA A 68 -12.44 -34.87 -25.81
C ALA A 68 -13.14 -36.07 -25.14
N SER A 69 -12.76 -37.29 -25.53
CA SER A 69 -13.37 -38.52 -25.03
C SER A 69 -12.93 -38.86 -23.60
N GLU A 70 -11.77 -38.37 -23.18
CA GLU A 70 -11.15 -38.68 -21.89
C GLU A 70 -10.97 -37.42 -21.03
N LEU A 71 -11.20 -37.55 -19.73
CA LEU A 71 -10.99 -36.45 -18.79
C LEU A 71 -9.52 -36.39 -18.36
N PRO A 72 -8.85 -35.23 -18.47
CA PRO A 72 -7.48 -35.10 -17.98
C PRO A 72 -7.42 -35.06 -16.46
N ARG A 73 -6.31 -35.51 -15.90
CA ARG A 73 -5.83 -35.19 -14.55
C ARG A 73 -4.82 -34.06 -14.62
N TYR A 74 -4.61 -33.36 -13.52
CA TYR A 74 -3.70 -32.21 -13.48
C TYR A 74 -2.63 -32.36 -12.41
N ARG A 75 -1.43 -31.90 -12.75
CA ARG A 75 -0.40 -31.49 -11.79
C ARG A 75 -0.39 -29.96 -11.73
N LEU A 76 -1.04 -29.43 -10.71
CA LEU A 76 -1.08 -28.00 -10.41
C LEU A 76 0.22 -27.60 -9.70
N PRO A 77 0.99 -26.64 -10.23
CA PRO A 77 2.02 -25.96 -9.48
C PRO A 77 1.42 -25.11 -8.36
N TYR A 78 2.26 -24.68 -7.42
CA TYR A 78 1.84 -23.72 -6.41
C TYR A 78 1.38 -22.42 -7.09
N ALA A 79 0.20 -21.93 -6.73
CA ALA A 79 -0.36 -20.71 -7.29
C ALA A 79 -0.95 -19.82 -6.21
N THR A 80 -0.90 -18.51 -6.44
CA THR A 80 -1.45 -17.48 -5.54
C THR A 80 -2.43 -16.59 -6.28
N SER A 81 -3.55 -16.22 -5.64
CA SER A 81 -4.51 -15.30 -6.26
C SER A 81 -3.99 -13.86 -6.22
N ALA A 82 -4.09 -13.15 -7.33
CA ALA A 82 -3.79 -11.73 -7.41
C ALA A 82 -4.75 -11.01 -8.37
N HIS A 83 -4.96 -9.71 -8.13
CA HIS A 83 -5.75 -8.87 -9.02
C HIS A 83 -5.22 -7.44 -9.05
N SER A 84 -5.51 -6.75 -10.14
CA SER A 84 -5.34 -5.30 -10.29
C SER A 84 -6.70 -4.64 -10.41
N ARG A 85 -6.78 -3.38 -9.97
CA ARG A 85 -8.02 -2.60 -9.90
C ARG A 85 -7.85 -1.34 -10.71
N HIS A 86 -8.72 -1.17 -11.71
CA HIS A 86 -8.66 -0.04 -12.63
C HIS A 86 -10.00 0.67 -12.63
N TYR A 87 -9.98 1.99 -12.49
CA TYR A 87 -11.16 2.82 -12.71
C TYR A 87 -11.19 3.20 -14.18
N MET A 88 -11.92 2.42 -14.98
CA MET A 88 -11.99 2.60 -16.43
C MET A 88 -13.07 3.61 -16.80
N PRO A 89 -12.79 4.56 -17.69
CA PRO A 89 -13.80 5.49 -18.18
C PRO A 89 -14.92 4.74 -18.90
N ILE A 90 -16.17 5.14 -18.69
CA ILE A 90 -17.35 4.58 -19.36
C ILE A 90 -17.92 5.53 -20.42
N SER A 91 -17.18 6.57 -20.79
CA SER A 91 -17.57 7.55 -21.81
C SER A 91 -18.92 8.22 -21.57
N THR A 92 -19.32 8.32 -20.29
CA THR A 92 -20.48 9.09 -19.84
C THR A 92 -20.02 10.18 -18.89
N LEU A 93 -20.53 11.40 -19.02
CA LEU A 93 -20.22 12.49 -18.08
C LEU A 93 -21.13 12.40 -16.85
N ASP A 94 -20.58 12.68 -15.67
CA ASP A 94 -21.34 12.86 -14.45
C ASP A 94 -22.02 14.25 -14.39
N SER A 95 -22.74 14.53 -13.30
CA SER A 95 -23.45 15.80 -13.12
C SER A 95 -22.54 17.03 -12.97
N LYS A 96 -21.22 16.85 -13.02
CA LYS A 96 -20.19 17.90 -12.93
C LYS A 96 -19.33 17.96 -14.19
N ASP A 97 -19.78 17.38 -15.30
CA ASP A 97 -19.06 17.29 -16.58
C ASP A 97 -17.70 16.54 -16.47
N ILE A 98 -17.58 15.60 -15.53
CA ILE A 98 -16.39 14.74 -15.37
C ILE A 98 -16.71 13.35 -15.94
N GLU A 99 -15.76 12.76 -16.68
CA GLU A 99 -15.93 11.40 -17.20
C GLU A 99 -16.09 10.40 -16.06
N SER A 100 -17.24 9.72 -16.06
CA SER A 100 -17.56 8.68 -15.10
C SER A 100 -16.66 7.47 -15.32
N THR A 101 -16.25 6.85 -14.23
CA THR A 101 -15.44 5.63 -14.25
C THR A 101 -16.15 4.47 -13.57
N THR A 102 -15.96 3.25 -14.07
CA THR A 102 -16.36 2.02 -13.40
C THR A 102 -15.15 1.24 -12.92
N LEU A 103 -15.29 0.56 -11.79
CA LEU A 103 -14.22 -0.29 -11.25
C LEU A 103 -14.19 -1.62 -12.01
N VAL A 104 -13.07 -1.88 -12.67
CA VAL A 104 -12.78 -3.12 -13.38
C VAL A 104 -11.70 -3.90 -12.63
N PHE A 105 -11.93 -5.20 -12.45
CA PHE A 105 -10.96 -6.12 -11.90
C PHE A 105 -10.27 -6.89 -13.03
N ASP A 106 -8.95 -6.98 -12.94
CA ASP A 106 -8.17 -7.93 -13.73
C ASP A 106 -7.50 -8.92 -12.79
N THR A 107 -7.96 -10.17 -12.82
CA THR A 107 -7.63 -11.21 -11.82
C THR A 107 -6.85 -12.34 -12.48
N TRP A 108 -5.81 -12.85 -11.81
CA TRP A 108 -4.95 -13.92 -12.30
C TRP A 108 -4.42 -14.81 -11.17
N ALA A 109 -4.04 -16.03 -11.53
CA ALA A 109 -3.19 -16.88 -10.70
C ALA A 109 -1.71 -16.53 -10.98
N ASN A 110 -0.95 -16.26 -9.93
CA ASN A 110 0.50 -16.15 -9.99
C ASN A 110 1.10 -17.53 -9.72
N VAL A 111 1.67 -18.13 -10.76
CA VAL A 111 2.01 -19.56 -10.88
C VAL A 111 3.51 -19.77 -10.69
N HIS A 112 3.86 -20.74 -9.83
CA HIS A 112 5.24 -21.07 -9.48
C HIS A 112 5.57 -22.52 -9.89
N GLY A 113 6.09 -22.68 -11.10
CA GLY A 113 6.42 -23.98 -11.70
C GLY A 113 5.51 -24.33 -12.87
N ASN A 114 5.55 -25.60 -13.26
CA ASN A 114 4.96 -26.06 -14.51
C ASN A 114 3.60 -26.71 -14.25
N LEU A 115 2.61 -26.39 -15.08
CA LEU A 115 1.32 -27.07 -15.12
C LEU A 115 1.44 -28.30 -16.02
N ALA A 116 1.00 -29.47 -15.53
CA ALA A 116 0.84 -30.62 -16.39
C ALA A 116 -0.63 -31.04 -16.52
N VAL A 117 -1.02 -31.42 -17.73
CA VAL A 117 -2.33 -31.97 -18.09
C VAL A 117 -2.12 -33.38 -18.62
N ILE A 118 -2.74 -34.38 -17.99
CA ILE A 118 -2.38 -35.79 -18.11
C ILE A 118 -3.63 -36.59 -18.51
N TRP A 119 -3.56 -37.34 -19.59
CA TRP A 119 -4.60 -38.28 -20.02
C TRP A 119 -4.06 -39.71 -19.98
N ASP A 120 -4.63 -40.58 -19.15
CA ASP A 120 -4.13 -41.97 -18.99
C ASP A 120 -4.58 -42.92 -20.12
N GLY A 121 -5.71 -42.59 -20.76
CA GLY A 121 -6.36 -43.43 -21.77
C GLY A 121 -6.23 -42.94 -23.22
N VAL A 122 -5.48 -41.86 -23.48
CA VAL A 122 -5.39 -41.27 -24.82
C VAL A 122 -4.20 -41.86 -25.57
N ASP A 123 -4.51 -42.64 -26.60
CA ASP A 123 -3.51 -43.26 -27.48
C ASP A 123 -3.29 -42.40 -28.73
N ILE A 124 -2.14 -41.74 -28.80
CA ILE A 124 -1.71 -40.93 -29.96
C ILE A 124 -0.79 -41.79 -30.82
N ASN A 125 -1.16 -42.01 -32.08
CA ASN A 125 -0.38 -42.85 -32.99
C ASN A 125 0.79 -42.07 -33.64
N GLU A 126 1.63 -42.79 -34.38
CA GLU A 126 2.83 -42.23 -35.03
C GLU A 126 2.53 -41.11 -36.05
N ASP A 127 1.36 -41.15 -36.70
CA ASP A 127 0.93 -40.13 -37.66
C ASP A 127 0.37 -38.87 -36.97
N GLU A 128 -0.20 -39.01 -35.77
CA GLU A 128 -0.82 -37.94 -35.00
C GLU A 128 0.19 -37.15 -34.15
N LEU A 129 1.21 -37.83 -33.62
CA LEU A 129 2.17 -37.24 -32.69
C LEU A 129 2.89 -36.00 -33.26
N PRO A 130 3.40 -35.99 -34.51
CA PRO A 130 4.08 -34.80 -35.06
C PRO A 130 3.17 -33.57 -35.13
N LEU A 131 1.89 -33.77 -35.49
CA LEU A 131 0.91 -32.70 -35.55
C LEU A 131 0.56 -32.19 -34.14
N LEU A 132 0.37 -33.10 -33.18
CA LEU A 132 0.11 -32.73 -31.79
C LEU A 132 1.26 -31.91 -31.20
N VAL A 133 2.50 -32.34 -31.39
CA VAL A 133 3.70 -31.61 -30.96
C VAL A 133 3.72 -30.21 -31.56
N SER A 134 3.53 -30.11 -32.89
CA SER A 134 3.51 -28.82 -33.60
C SER A 134 2.43 -27.87 -33.07
N LEU A 135 1.23 -28.38 -32.79
CA LEU A 135 0.13 -27.58 -32.23
C LEU A 135 0.44 -27.12 -30.80
N VAL A 136 0.98 -28.00 -29.96
CA VAL A 136 1.26 -27.70 -28.55
C VAL A 136 2.40 -26.69 -28.44
N GLU A 137 3.50 -26.89 -29.15
CA GLU A 137 4.65 -25.98 -29.12
C GLU A 137 4.34 -24.61 -29.73
N SER A 138 3.31 -24.51 -30.56
CA SER A 138 2.86 -23.24 -31.17
C SER A 138 1.92 -22.41 -30.28
N ILE A 139 1.54 -22.88 -29.07
CA ILE A 139 0.63 -22.14 -28.17
C ILE A 139 1.34 -20.89 -27.61
N PRO A 140 0.92 -19.66 -27.96
CA PRO A 140 1.59 -18.45 -27.46
C PRO A 140 1.14 -18.07 -26.04
N TYR A 141 -0.12 -18.38 -25.68
CA TYR A 141 -0.71 -18.12 -24.37
C TYR A 141 -1.85 -19.12 -24.10
N LEU A 142 -2.17 -19.36 -22.82
CA LEU A 142 -3.30 -20.19 -22.40
C LEU A 142 -4.28 -19.36 -21.55
N GLY A 143 -5.53 -19.21 -22.00
CA GLY A 143 -6.50 -18.33 -21.35
C GLY A 143 -6.60 -16.99 -22.07
N ARG A 144 -6.21 -15.91 -21.40
CA ARG A 144 -6.10 -14.57 -22.00
C ARG A 144 -4.68 -14.29 -22.47
N SER A 145 -4.54 -13.33 -23.39
CA SER A 145 -3.29 -12.92 -24.05
C SER A 145 -2.13 -12.56 -23.10
N GLU A 146 -2.43 -12.27 -21.85
CA GLU A 146 -1.49 -11.93 -20.77
C GLU A 146 -0.82 -13.18 -20.15
N SER A 147 -1.28 -14.39 -20.51
CA SER A 147 -0.88 -15.67 -19.93
C SER A 147 0.12 -16.41 -20.82
N TRP A 148 1.26 -15.80 -21.11
CA TRP A 148 2.26 -16.37 -22.03
C TRP A 148 2.77 -17.72 -21.53
N VAL A 149 2.84 -18.69 -22.44
CA VAL A 149 3.31 -20.04 -22.14
C VAL A 149 4.36 -20.50 -23.13
N VAL A 150 5.26 -21.37 -22.66
CA VAL A 150 5.95 -22.35 -23.50
C VAL A 150 5.33 -23.70 -23.16
N ALA A 151 4.84 -24.42 -24.17
CA ALA A 151 4.18 -25.70 -23.96
C ALA A 151 4.89 -26.82 -24.73
N LYS A 152 4.86 -28.04 -24.19
CA LYS A 152 5.43 -29.23 -24.83
C LYS A 152 4.62 -30.47 -24.54
N VAL A 153 4.74 -31.46 -25.42
CA VAL A 153 4.32 -32.84 -25.13
C VAL A 153 5.42 -33.50 -24.30
N ALA A 154 5.05 -34.14 -23.19
CA ALA A 154 6.02 -34.79 -22.31
C ALA A 154 6.70 -35.97 -23.01
N GLY A 155 8.02 -36.11 -22.80
CA GLY A 155 8.80 -37.22 -23.32
C GLY A 155 8.58 -38.53 -22.54
N SER A 156 9.08 -39.65 -23.07
CA SER A 156 9.02 -40.97 -22.41
C SER A 156 9.63 -40.98 -21.01
N ASP A 157 10.62 -40.12 -20.76
CA ASP A 157 11.36 -40.06 -19.48
C ASP A 157 10.64 -39.17 -18.45
N GLU A 158 9.60 -38.45 -18.86
CA GLU A 158 8.77 -37.57 -18.03
C GLU A 158 7.41 -38.22 -17.68
N SER A 159 7.22 -39.51 -17.98
CA SER A 159 5.91 -40.18 -17.95
C SER A 159 5.32 -40.42 -16.56
N GLU A 160 6.07 -40.21 -15.48
CA GLU A 160 5.57 -40.34 -14.09
C GLU A 160 5.32 -38.98 -13.44
N LEU A 161 4.45 -38.17 -14.04
CA LEU A 161 3.93 -36.97 -13.39
C LEU A 161 2.83 -37.36 -12.42
N TYR A 162 3.06 -37.18 -11.12
CA TYR A 162 1.98 -37.31 -10.13
C TYR A 162 0.92 -36.23 -10.36
N SER A 163 -0.36 -36.60 -10.26
CA SER A 163 -1.47 -35.64 -10.28
C SER A 163 -1.84 -35.22 -8.86
N ASN A 164 -2.19 -33.94 -8.70
CA ASN A 164 -2.72 -33.37 -7.44
C ASN A 164 -4.08 -32.68 -7.63
N CYS A 165 -4.68 -32.83 -8.82
CA CYS A 165 -6.06 -32.43 -9.09
C CYS A 165 -6.72 -33.42 -10.06
N ASN A 166 -7.82 -34.05 -9.62
CA ASN A 166 -8.43 -35.20 -10.28
C ASN A 166 -9.96 -35.09 -10.31
N TYR A 167 -10.61 -35.71 -11.29
CA TYR A 167 -12.08 -35.82 -11.33
C TYR A 167 -12.62 -36.92 -10.39
N GLU A 168 -11.76 -37.85 -9.97
CA GLU A 168 -12.06 -38.85 -8.95
C GLU A 168 -11.82 -38.29 -7.53
N PRO A 169 -12.64 -38.67 -6.53
CA PRO A 169 -12.47 -38.22 -5.16
C PRO A 169 -11.18 -38.79 -4.54
N PRO A 170 -10.48 -38.03 -3.69
CA PRO A 170 -9.31 -38.54 -2.97
C PRO A 170 -9.72 -39.63 -1.96
N ASP A 171 -8.86 -40.64 -1.77
CA ASP A 171 -9.11 -41.80 -0.88
C ASP A 171 -9.36 -41.43 0.59
N LYS A 172 -8.91 -40.23 1.03
CA LYS A 172 -9.10 -39.72 2.40
C LYS A 172 -10.10 -38.57 2.41
N LYS A 173 -11.28 -38.82 3.00
CA LYS A 173 -12.36 -37.84 3.24
C LYS A 173 -12.04 -36.86 4.38
N THR A 174 -10.97 -36.08 4.29
CA THR A 174 -10.82 -34.87 5.12
C THR A 174 -11.27 -33.66 4.30
N SER A 175 -12.54 -33.29 4.45
CA SER A 175 -13.20 -32.23 3.67
C SER A 175 -12.62 -30.82 3.86
N SER A 176 -11.71 -30.61 4.81
CA SER A 176 -11.07 -29.31 5.05
C SER A 176 -9.84 -29.06 4.19
N GLU A 177 -9.20 -30.10 3.64
CA GLU A 177 -7.95 -29.99 2.87
C GLU A 177 -8.18 -29.96 1.36
N TRP A 178 -9.37 -30.38 0.91
CA TRP A 178 -9.73 -30.48 -0.49
C TRP A 178 -10.95 -29.63 -0.79
N GLU A 179 -10.97 -29.00 -1.95
CA GLU A 179 -12.12 -28.28 -2.46
C GLU A 179 -12.54 -28.78 -3.85
N HIS A 180 -13.80 -28.52 -4.17
CA HIS A 180 -14.39 -28.85 -5.46
C HIS A 180 -14.36 -27.66 -6.40
N VAL A 181 -13.99 -27.91 -7.65
CA VAL A 181 -14.08 -26.95 -8.74
C VAL A 181 -14.88 -27.55 -9.90
N SER A 182 -15.85 -26.79 -10.41
CA SER A 182 -16.70 -27.21 -11.53
C SER A 182 -16.13 -26.68 -12.85
N LEU A 183 -15.52 -27.56 -13.65
CA LEU A 183 -14.92 -27.23 -14.94
C LEU A 183 -15.84 -27.61 -16.10
N LEU A 184 -15.77 -26.83 -17.18
CA LEU A 184 -16.46 -27.15 -18.42
C LEU A 184 -15.65 -28.15 -19.24
N SER A 185 -16.24 -29.28 -19.59
CA SER A 185 -15.60 -30.33 -20.40
C SER A 185 -16.46 -30.62 -21.62
N PRO A 186 -15.89 -30.99 -22.77
CA PRO A 186 -16.69 -31.60 -23.82
C PRO A 186 -17.31 -32.92 -23.33
N ILE A 187 -18.42 -33.32 -23.92
CA ILE A 187 -18.86 -34.72 -23.95
C ILE A 187 -18.09 -35.49 -25.03
N SER A 188 -18.14 -36.82 -25.01
CA SER A 188 -17.48 -37.59 -26.07
C SER A 188 -18.15 -37.35 -27.43
N PRO A 189 -17.44 -37.51 -28.55
CA PRO A 189 -18.05 -37.39 -29.88
C PRO A 189 -19.24 -38.36 -30.07
N THR A 190 -19.14 -39.56 -29.52
CA THR A 190 -20.21 -40.56 -29.54
C THR A 190 -21.45 -40.07 -28.79
N ASP A 191 -21.26 -39.53 -27.57
CA ASP A 191 -22.38 -38.98 -26.78
C ASP A 191 -23.02 -37.77 -27.48
N TYR A 192 -22.23 -36.96 -28.18
CA TYR A 192 -22.75 -35.83 -28.95
C TYR A 192 -23.65 -36.28 -30.09
N THR A 193 -23.24 -37.30 -30.86
CA THR A 193 -24.06 -37.86 -31.94
C THR A 193 -25.39 -38.38 -31.41
N VAL A 194 -25.37 -39.14 -30.30
CA VAL A 194 -26.59 -39.65 -29.65
C VAL A 194 -27.49 -38.50 -29.17
N TRP A 195 -26.91 -37.47 -28.56
CA TRP A 195 -27.65 -36.29 -28.13
C TRP A 195 -28.28 -35.53 -29.30
N LEU A 196 -27.52 -35.33 -30.38
CA LEU A 196 -27.97 -34.62 -31.58
C LEU A 196 -29.13 -35.37 -32.27
N GLU A 197 -29.03 -36.69 -32.40
CA GLU A 197 -30.09 -37.54 -32.95
C GLU A 197 -31.39 -37.41 -32.14
N GLY A 198 -31.30 -37.41 -30.81
CA GLY A 198 -32.46 -37.21 -29.93
C GLY A 198 -33.07 -35.81 -30.06
N GLU A 199 -32.25 -34.77 -30.13
CA GLU A 199 -32.73 -33.39 -30.26
C GLU A 199 -33.40 -33.11 -31.60
N VAL A 200 -32.82 -33.59 -32.71
CA VAL A 200 -33.39 -33.41 -34.06
C VAL A 200 -34.75 -34.10 -34.20
N GLN A 201 -34.98 -35.20 -33.48
CA GLN A 201 -36.28 -35.87 -33.46
C GLN A 201 -37.36 -35.06 -32.71
N HIS A 202 -36.97 -34.27 -31.71
CA HIS A 202 -37.90 -33.53 -30.85
C HIS A 202 -38.07 -32.05 -31.23
N HIS A 203 -37.07 -31.43 -31.88
CA HIS A 203 -37.05 -30.00 -32.18
C HIS A 203 -36.50 -29.73 -33.59
N THR A 204 -37.39 -29.52 -34.57
CA THR A 204 -37.04 -29.30 -35.98
C THR A 204 -36.50 -27.89 -36.32
N ALA A 205 -36.41 -26.97 -35.35
CA ALA A 205 -36.20 -25.54 -35.60
C ALA A 205 -34.89 -24.93 -35.07
N LYS A 206 -34.00 -25.70 -34.43
CA LYS A 206 -32.70 -25.19 -33.95
C LYS A 206 -31.57 -25.62 -34.88
N ASN A 207 -30.75 -24.66 -35.31
CA ASN A 207 -29.55 -24.90 -36.12
C ASN A 207 -28.43 -25.46 -35.23
N TYR A 208 -28.48 -26.77 -34.96
CA TYR A 208 -27.49 -27.45 -34.13
C TYR A 208 -26.16 -27.64 -34.88
N PRO A 209 -25.00 -27.58 -34.22
CA PRO A 209 -23.71 -27.84 -34.86
C PRO A 209 -23.64 -29.28 -35.36
N ALA A 210 -23.01 -29.48 -36.52
CA ALA A 210 -22.94 -30.80 -37.17
C ALA A 210 -22.20 -31.85 -36.33
N ASP A 211 -21.18 -31.45 -35.59
CA ASP A 211 -20.38 -32.31 -34.72
C ASP A 211 -19.86 -31.55 -33.49
N LEU A 212 -19.17 -32.27 -32.60
CA LEU A 212 -18.57 -31.70 -31.38
C LEU A 212 -17.53 -30.61 -31.69
N LEU A 213 -16.82 -30.70 -32.81
CA LEU A 213 -15.87 -29.66 -33.23
C LEU A 213 -16.60 -28.39 -33.65
N GLY A 214 -17.76 -28.51 -34.29
CA GLY A 214 -18.67 -27.40 -34.54
C GLY A 214 -19.02 -26.69 -33.25
N CYS A 215 -19.33 -27.42 -32.17
CA CYS A 215 -19.60 -26.84 -30.85
C CYS A 215 -18.40 -26.09 -30.25
N LEU A 216 -17.21 -26.69 -30.30
CA LEU A 216 -15.98 -26.10 -29.76
C LEU A 216 -15.59 -24.79 -30.47
N GLN A 217 -15.94 -24.67 -31.76
CA GLN A 217 -15.64 -23.50 -32.58
C GLN A 217 -16.64 -22.35 -32.44
N MET A 218 -17.74 -22.53 -31.70
CA MET A 218 -18.73 -21.47 -31.53
C MET A 218 -18.20 -20.31 -30.72
N ASP A 219 -18.49 -19.09 -31.18
CA ASP A 219 -18.27 -17.88 -30.40
C ASP A 219 -19.42 -17.64 -29.41
N THR A 220 -19.15 -16.76 -28.44
CA THR A 220 -20.11 -16.42 -27.40
C THR A 220 -21.35 -15.71 -27.95
N SER A 221 -21.21 -14.95 -29.05
CA SER A 221 -22.34 -14.25 -29.70
C SER A 221 -23.34 -15.26 -30.26
N SER A 222 -22.84 -16.25 -31.01
CA SER A 222 -23.62 -17.34 -31.58
C SER A 222 -24.37 -18.14 -30.51
N ILE A 223 -23.71 -18.44 -29.38
CA ILE A 223 -24.34 -19.14 -28.25
C ILE A 223 -25.50 -18.32 -27.66
N ARG A 224 -25.32 -17.00 -27.50
CA ARG A 224 -26.35 -16.10 -26.96
C ARG A 224 -27.51 -15.91 -27.92
N ASP A 225 -27.23 -15.75 -29.20
CA ASP A 225 -28.24 -15.57 -30.24
C ASP A 225 -29.15 -16.81 -30.37
N HIS A 226 -28.60 -18.00 -30.15
CA HIS A 226 -29.36 -19.26 -30.11
C HIS A 226 -30.01 -19.54 -28.74
N GLY A 227 -29.83 -18.66 -27.75
CA GLY A 227 -30.45 -18.74 -26.43
C GLY A 227 -29.95 -19.90 -25.56
N TRP A 228 -28.70 -20.33 -25.74
CA TRP A 228 -28.13 -21.42 -24.95
C TRP A 228 -27.44 -20.92 -23.68
N ASN A 229 -27.73 -21.56 -22.55
CA ASN A 229 -27.11 -21.23 -21.25
C ASN A 229 -25.64 -21.70 -21.15
N GLN A 230 -25.27 -22.72 -21.92
CA GLN A 230 -23.92 -23.24 -22.06
C GLN A 230 -23.71 -23.76 -23.49
N PRO A 231 -22.46 -23.93 -23.96
CA PRO A 231 -22.23 -24.44 -25.30
C PRO A 231 -22.80 -25.86 -25.45
N PRO A 232 -23.37 -26.23 -26.61
CA PRO A 232 -23.79 -27.59 -26.89
C PRO A 232 -22.57 -28.51 -26.86
N GLY A 233 -22.79 -29.79 -26.61
CA GLY A 233 -21.68 -30.74 -26.49
C GLY A 233 -20.74 -30.49 -25.29
N SER A 234 -21.15 -29.66 -24.32
CA SER A 234 -20.42 -29.43 -23.08
C SER A 234 -21.15 -29.99 -21.86
N ARG A 235 -20.38 -30.40 -20.84
CA ARG A 235 -20.85 -30.85 -19.53
C ARG A 235 -20.02 -30.20 -18.41
N ARG A 236 -20.59 -30.11 -17.22
CA ARG A 236 -19.86 -29.72 -16.01
C ARG A 236 -19.28 -30.95 -15.34
N VAL A 237 -18.00 -30.90 -15.02
CA VAL A 237 -17.26 -31.98 -14.34
C VAL A 237 -16.67 -31.44 -13.06
N SER A 238 -16.87 -32.16 -11.96
CA SER A 238 -16.32 -31.80 -10.66
C SER A 238 -14.89 -32.33 -10.56
N TYR A 239 -13.97 -31.42 -10.27
CA TYR A 239 -12.58 -31.73 -9.98
C TYR A 239 -12.28 -31.45 -8.51
N TRP A 240 -11.46 -32.31 -7.91
CA TRP A 240 -10.91 -32.16 -6.58
C TRP A 240 -9.52 -31.58 -6.69
N ARG A 241 -9.24 -30.51 -5.95
CA ARG A 241 -7.89 -29.95 -5.78
C ARG A 241 -7.67 -29.61 -4.31
N SER A 242 -6.42 -29.49 -3.89
CA SER A 242 -6.10 -28.99 -2.55
C SER A 242 -6.74 -27.61 -2.32
N ALA A 243 -7.28 -27.34 -1.14
CA ALA A 243 -7.92 -26.07 -0.81
C ALA A 243 -6.96 -24.87 -0.91
N ASP A 244 -5.64 -25.12 -0.85
CA ASP A 244 -4.58 -24.13 -1.04
C ASP A 244 -4.00 -24.12 -2.48
N ALA A 245 -4.60 -24.85 -3.43
CA ALA A 245 -4.16 -24.90 -4.82
C ALA A 245 -4.16 -23.51 -5.49
N ILE A 246 -5.02 -22.59 -5.00
CA ILE A 246 -4.81 -21.15 -5.12
C ILE A 246 -4.79 -20.57 -3.72
N ALA A 247 -3.59 -20.27 -3.22
CA ALA A 247 -3.45 -19.57 -1.96
C ALA A 247 -3.96 -18.13 -2.11
N VAL A 248 -5.02 -17.79 -1.40
CA VAL A 248 -5.37 -16.40 -1.12
C VAL A 248 -4.38 -15.93 -0.06
N ILE A 249 -3.30 -15.26 -0.49
CA ILE A 249 -2.42 -14.59 0.46
C ILE A 249 -3.20 -13.40 1.02
N ASN A 250 -3.94 -13.66 2.10
CA ASN A 250 -4.25 -12.61 3.06
C ASN A 250 -2.88 -12.12 3.52
N ARG A 251 -2.45 -10.95 3.03
CA ARG A 251 -1.41 -10.18 3.71
C ARG A 251 -1.97 -9.77 5.07
N HIS A 252 -2.06 -10.72 5.99
CA HIS A 252 -1.57 -10.42 7.32
C HIS A 252 -0.12 -10.04 7.09
N ILE A 253 0.12 -8.74 7.01
CA ILE A 253 1.43 -8.21 7.35
C ILE A 253 1.61 -8.66 8.79
N VAL A 254 2.13 -9.87 8.98
CA VAL A 254 2.81 -10.21 10.22
C VAL A 254 4.00 -9.27 10.16
N GLN A 255 3.81 -8.07 10.73
CA GLN A 255 4.92 -7.23 11.09
C GLN A 255 5.71 -8.12 12.04
N ARG A 256 6.76 -8.78 11.54
CA ARG A 256 7.86 -9.13 12.43
C ARG A 256 8.19 -7.81 13.10
N PRO A 257 8.06 -7.69 14.43
CA PRO A 257 8.57 -6.52 15.11
C PRO A 257 10.06 -6.55 14.82
N ILE A 258 10.49 -5.79 13.82
CA ILE A 258 11.85 -5.29 13.81
C ILE A 258 11.87 -4.52 15.12
N MET A 259 12.52 -5.08 16.13
CA MET A 259 12.79 -4.36 17.38
C MET A 259 13.66 -3.17 16.98
N SER A 260 13.02 -2.10 16.53
CA SER A 260 13.70 -0.87 16.21
C SER A 260 14.28 -0.40 17.52
N LYS A 261 15.61 -0.29 17.59
CA LYS A 261 16.30 0.26 18.74
C LYS A 261 15.60 1.56 19.15
N PRO A 262 15.40 1.80 20.46
CA PRO A 262 14.81 3.05 20.92
C PRO A 262 15.60 4.22 20.34
N LYS A 263 14.89 5.25 19.89
CA LYS A 263 15.45 6.44 19.24
C LYS A 263 14.97 7.68 19.96
N THR A 264 15.73 8.76 19.96
CA THR A 264 15.31 9.98 20.68
C THR A 264 14.63 11.01 19.79
N ALA A 265 14.72 10.90 18.45
CA ALA A 265 14.12 11.84 17.52
C ALA A 265 13.62 11.23 16.20
N ILE A 266 12.56 11.83 15.65
CA ILE A 266 12.06 11.60 14.30
C ILE A 266 11.77 12.95 13.64
N LEU A 267 12.38 13.20 12.47
CA LEU A 267 12.08 14.36 11.64
C LEU A 267 11.13 13.94 10.52
N LEU A 268 9.98 14.62 10.43
CA LEU A 268 8.99 14.44 9.38
C LEU A 268 9.02 15.65 8.44
N SER A 269 8.94 15.43 7.13
CA SER A 269 8.61 16.48 6.18
C SER A 269 7.10 16.58 5.99
N ILE A 270 6.63 17.79 5.73
CA ILE A 270 5.24 18.14 5.44
C ILE A 270 5.17 18.56 3.97
N THR A 271 4.31 17.91 3.20
CA THR A 271 4.09 18.30 1.81
C THR A 271 2.61 18.41 1.48
N HIS A 272 2.27 19.38 0.62
CA HIS A 272 0.95 19.43 -0.01
C HIS A 272 0.88 18.37 -1.13
N PRO A 273 -0.26 17.70 -1.39
CA PRO A 273 -0.38 16.72 -2.49
C PRO A 273 0.02 17.24 -3.87
N ASN A 274 -0.11 18.56 -4.08
CA ASN A 274 0.26 19.25 -5.32
C ASN A 274 1.67 19.88 -5.27
N TYR A 275 2.48 19.57 -4.26
CA TYR A 275 3.83 20.12 -4.05
C TYR A 275 3.91 21.66 -4.01
N ASN A 276 2.79 22.32 -3.68
CA ASN A 276 2.75 23.77 -3.48
C ASN A 276 3.17 24.11 -2.05
N ASN A 277 4.41 24.57 -1.85
CA ASN A 277 4.94 24.92 -0.53
C ASN A 277 4.19 26.10 0.11
N HIS A 278 3.67 27.06 -0.68
CA HIS A 278 2.88 28.17 -0.15
C HIS A 278 1.49 27.75 0.37
N ALA A 279 1.06 26.51 0.12
CA ALA A 279 -0.15 25.94 0.71
C ALA A 279 0.10 25.32 2.10
N LEU A 280 1.34 25.32 2.57
CA LEU A 280 1.69 24.84 3.91
C LEU A 280 1.25 25.84 4.98
N PRO A 281 1.03 25.40 6.24
CA PRO A 281 0.56 26.30 7.28
C PRO A 281 1.62 27.33 7.65
N SER A 282 1.24 28.60 7.82
CA SER A 282 2.13 29.63 8.37
C SER A 282 2.72 29.23 9.73
N VAL A 283 3.96 29.65 10.01
CA VAL A 283 4.63 29.47 11.32
C VAL A 283 3.79 29.93 12.51
N THR A 284 2.91 30.92 12.32
CA THR A 284 1.96 31.40 13.36
C THR A 284 0.99 30.31 13.86
N ARG A 285 0.85 29.22 13.10
CA ARG A 285 0.00 28.07 13.40
C ARG A 285 0.76 26.89 14.00
N THR A 286 1.99 27.08 14.49
CA THR A 286 2.82 26.05 15.14
C THR A 286 2.02 25.24 16.17
N LEU A 287 1.45 25.89 17.19
CA LEU A 287 0.67 25.22 18.24
C LEU A 287 -0.53 24.43 17.68
N PRO A 288 -1.42 25.01 16.83
CA PRO A 288 -2.49 24.25 16.17
C PRO A 288 -2.01 23.02 15.40
N GLN A 289 -0.90 23.10 14.67
CA GLN A 289 -0.39 21.97 13.87
C GLN A 289 0.12 20.84 14.77
N ALA A 290 0.89 21.18 15.80
CA ALA A 290 1.35 20.21 16.77
C ALA A 290 0.18 19.51 17.47
N GLU A 291 -0.88 20.24 17.85
CA GLU A 291 -2.05 19.68 18.52
C GLU A 291 -2.88 18.76 17.59
N ILE A 292 -2.98 19.08 16.30
CA ILE A 292 -3.61 18.21 15.29
C ILE A 292 -2.82 16.91 15.15
N LEU A 293 -1.50 17.00 14.99
CA LEU A 293 -0.63 15.82 14.86
C LEU A 293 -0.68 14.95 16.13
N HIS A 294 -0.56 15.56 17.31
CA HIS A 294 -0.65 14.85 18.58
C HIS A 294 -1.95 14.04 18.68
N ARG A 295 -3.11 14.65 18.39
CA ARG A 295 -4.39 13.94 18.41
C ARG A 295 -4.43 12.79 17.43
N LYS A 296 -3.83 12.97 16.25
CA LYS A 296 -3.75 11.91 15.24
C LYS A 296 -2.86 10.76 15.71
N LEU A 297 -1.72 11.06 16.32
CA LEU A 297 -0.82 10.06 16.92
C LEU A 297 -1.53 9.28 18.02
N VAL A 298 -2.16 9.96 18.99
CA VAL A 298 -2.91 9.32 20.08
C VAL A 298 -4.06 8.46 19.55
N GLY A 299 -4.84 8.97 18.60
CA GLY A 299 -5.95 8.22 17.99
C GLY A 299 -5.48 6.98 17.21
N THR A 300 -4.35 7.08 16.49
CA THR A 300 -3.75 5.92 15.81
C THR A 300 -3.17 4.91 16.80
N ALA A 301 -2.56 5.37 17.90
CA ALA A 301 -2.07 4.49 18.95
C ALA A 301 -3.20 3.70 19.63
N ALA A 302 -4.33 4.36 19.90
CA ALA A 302 -5.53 3.71 20.44
C ALA A 302 -6.07 2.62 19.48
N GLN A 303 -6.07 2.88 18.17
CA GLN A 303 -6.45 1.87 17.15
C GLN A 303 -5.49 0.68 17.08
N MET A 304 -4.23 0.86 17.50
CA MET A 304 -3.21 -0.20 17.54
C MET A 304 -3.24 -1.00 18.87
N GLY A 305 -4.15 -0.68 19.79
CA GLY A 305 -4.38 -1.43 21.03
C GLY A 305 -3.54 -1.01 22.23
N ARG A 306 -2.47 -0.22 22.06
CA ARG A 306 -1.69 0.36 23.15
C ARG A 306 -1.26 1.78 22.81
N ALA A 307 -1.57 2.73 23.69
CA ALA A 307 -1.13 4.11 23.55
C ALA A 307 0.16 4.35 24.36
N PRO A 308 1.33 4.55 23.71
CA PRO A 308 2.57 4.78 24.43
C PRO A 308 2.50 6.06 25.26
N SER A 309 2.87 5.96 26.55
CA SER A 309 2.88 7.11 27.48
C SER A 309 3.75 8.27 26.98
N VAL A 310 4.83 7.97 26.26
CA VAL A 310 5.69 8.97 25.61
C VAL A 310 4.96 9.79 24.55
N LEU A 311 3.89 9.27 23.93
CA LEU A 311 3.07 10.00 22.96
C LEU A 311 1.83 10.64 23.57
N THR A 312 1.23 10.03 24.60
CA THR A 312 0.02 10.55 25.23
C THR A 312 0.30 11.61 26.29
N GLY A 313 1.49 11.57 26.91
CA GLY A 313 1.81 12.37 28.09
C GLY A 313 1.10 11.91 29.36
N CYS A 314 0.47 10.73 29.34
CA CYS A 314 -0.26 10.16 30.47
C CYS A 314 0.26 8.79 30.89
N ASP A 315 0.07 8.44 32.16
CA ASP A 315 0.29 7.10 32.69
C ASP A 315 -0.84 6.12 32.32
N GLU A 316 -0.74 4.88 32.79
CA GLU A 316 -1.73 3.81 32.54
C GLU A 316 -3.14 4.14 33.08
N HIS A 317 -3.21 5.04 34.08
CA HIS A 317 -4.45 5.53 34.68
C HIS A 317 -4.95 6.83 34.04
N HIS A 318 -4.37 7.24 32.91
CA HIS A 318 -4.69 8.48 32.20
C HIS A 318 -4.37 9.78 32.96
N ASN A 319 -3.57 9.70 34.03
CA ASN A 319 -3.10 10.90 34.72
C ASN A 319 -1.88 11.47 34.00
N PRO A 320 -1.69 12.81 34.00
CA PRO A 320 -0.48 13.42 33.48
C PRO A 320 0.78 12.83 34.15
N LEU A 321 1.81 12.54 33.35
CA LEU A 321 3.06 11.98 33.87
C LEU A 321 3.69 12.89 34.93
N GLN A 322 4.01 12.30 36.09
CA GLN A 322 4.65 13.00 37.21
C GLN A 322 6.14 13.27 36.96
N ASN A 323 6.79 12.44 36.11
CA ASN A 323 8.17 12.63 35.70
C ASN A 323 8.27 13.78 34.68
N SER A 324 8.83 14.88 35.16
CA SER A 324 9.07 16.16 34.46
C SER A 324 9.36 15.99 32.97
N HIS A 325 8.40 16.36 32.12
CA HIS A 325 8.57 16.54 30.66
C HIS A 325 9.10 15.31 29.88
N ALA A 326 8.98 14.10 30.41
CA ALA A 326 9.47 12.85 29.80
C ALA A 326 8.62 12.31 28.62
N HIS A 327 7.84 13.18 27.97
CA HIS A 327 6.99 12.85 26.82
C HIS A 327 7.38 13.68 25.58
N ALA A 328 6.97 13.19 24.42
CA ALA A 328 7.38 13.71 23.14
C ALA A 328 7.00 15.20 22.98
N HIS A 329 7.97 15.97 22.52
CA HIS A 329 7.78 17.31 22.02
C HIS A 329 7.51 17.22 20.52
N ILE A 330 6.47 17.89 20.06
CA ILE A 330 6.08 17.98 18.66
C ILE A 330 6.32 19.42 18.24
N ASN A 331 7.42 19.65 17.53
CA ASN A 331 7.88 20.97 17.12
C ASN A 331 7.76 21.11 15.60
N PRO A 332 6.70 21.74 15.08
CA PRO A 332 6.65 22.19 13.69
C PRO A 332 7.73 23.24 13.43
N LEU A 333 8.43 23.10 12.30
CA LEU A 333 9.59 23.88 11.92
C LEU A 333 9.41 24.44 10.51
N ASP A 334 10.07 25.56 10.27
CA ASP A 334 10.26 26.23 8.99
C ASP A 334 11.77 26.19 8.71
N LEU A 335 12.21 25.10 8.08
CA LEU A 335 13.65 24.85 7.88
C LEU A 335 14.20 25.57 6.65
N ASP A 336 13.37 25.91 5.67
CA ASP A 336 13.74 26.73 4.51
C ASP A 336 13.59 28.25 4.73
N SER A 337 13.00 28.67 5.85
CA SER A 337 12.80 30.07 6.26
C SER A 337 11.83 30.86 5.37
N ASP A 338 10.86 30.20 4.74
CA ASP A 338 9.86 30.83 3.87
C ASP A 338 8.62 31.38 4.64
N GLY A 339 8.53 31.12 5.94
CA GLY A 339 7.42 31.52 6.80
C GLY A 339 6.29 30.49 6.92
N HIS A 340 6.43 29.32 6.31
CA HIS A 340 5.52 28.18 6.38
C HIS A 340 6.19 26.96 7.01
N LEU A 341 5.38 26.09 7.58
CA LEU A 341 5.83 24.89 8.28
C LEU A 341 6.06 23.76 7.27
N ASP A 342 7.33 23.40 7.06
CA ASP A 342 7.78 22.39 6.11
C ASP A 342 8.22 21.08 6.78
N HIS A 343 8.53 21.10 8.07
CA HIS A 343 8.96 19.93 8.83
C HIS A 343 8.33 19.88 10.23
N ILE A 344 8.35 18.69 10.84
CA ILE A 344 8.00 18.49 12.24
C ILE A 344 9.07 17.61 12.88
N LEU A 345 9.71 18.16 13.92
CA LEU A 345 10.60 17.40 14.78
C LEU A 345 9.80 16.82 15.95
N ILE A 346 9.77 15.50 16.05
CA ILE A 346 9.25 14.77 17.21
C ILE A 346 10.44 14.27 18.01
N TRP A 347 10.62 14.73 19.23
CA TRP A 347 11.76 14.34 20.07
C TRP A 347 11.38 14.17 21.54
N THR A 348 12.19 13.44 22.30
CA THR A 348 12.02 13.23 23.75
C THR A 348 13.39 13.23 24.43
N THR A 349 13.43 13.57 25.72
CA THR A 349 14.61 13.43 26.58
C THR A 349 14.85 11.98 27.01
N THR A 350 13.85 11.12 26.84
CA THR A 350 13.91 9.68 27.13
C THR A 350 14.05 8.90 25.81
N GLU A 351 13.14 7.98 25.52
CA GLU A 351 13.20 7.10 24.36
C GLU A 351 11.87 7.02 23.62
N LEU A 352 11.92 7.08 22.30
CA LEU A 352 10.85 6.65 21.40
C LEU A 352 11.05 5.15 21.14
N GLY A 353 10.40 4.33 21.96
CA GLY A 353 10.36 2.88 21.79
C GLY A 353 9.67 2.44 20.49
N ALA A 354 9.77 1.14 20.17
CA ALA A 354 9.26 0.59 18.91
C ALA A 354 7.77 0.91 18.66
N ASP A 355 6.93 0.83 19.69
CA ASP A 355 5.50 1.14 19.59
C ASP A 355 5.25 2.60 19.18
N ALA A 356 5.96 3.55 19.81
CA ALA A 356 5.86 4.96 19.48
C ALA A 356 6.36 5.24 18.05
N GLN A 357 7.49 4.64 17.66
CA GLN A 357 7.99 4.77 16.29
C GLN A 357 7.02 4.17 15.27
N ALA A 358 6.37 3.05 15.58
CA ALA A 358 5.39 2.40 14.71
C ALA A 358 4.16 3.29 14.52
N VAL A 359 3.65 3.91 15.58
CA VAL A 359 2.55 4.88 15.52
C VAL A 359 2.93 6.08 14.65
N ILE A 360 4.09 6.69 14.88
CA ILE A 360 4.57 7.83 14.09
C ILE A 360 4.72 7.44 12.61
N ARG A 361 5.28 6.27 12.30
CA ARG A 361 5.40 5.76 10.93
C ARG A 361 4.05 5.42 10.30
N ARG A 362 2.99 5.17 11.07
CA ARG A 362 1.67 4.88 10.50
C ARG A 362 0.90 6.16 10.14
N VAL A 363 1.18 7.26 10.81
CA VAL A 363 0.57 8.56 10.51
C VAL A 363 1.24 9.17 9.27
N ARG A 364 0.56 9.06 8.12
CA ARG A 364 1.02 9.59 6.82
C ARG A 364 0.30 10.85 6.36
N ARG A 365 -0.77 11.24 7.04
CA ARG A 365 -1.64 12.35 6.64
C ARG A 365 -2.19 13.09 7.86
N ILE A 366 -2.22 14.41 7.78
CA ILE A 366 -2.92 15.29 8.73
C ILE A 366 -3.93 16.16 7.98
N ASN A 367 -5.14 16.23 8.53
CA ASN A 367 -6.22 17.03 7.95
C ASN A 367 -6.18 18.43 8.58
N LEU A 368 -5.94 19.44 7.76
CA LEU A 368 -6.10 20.82 8.17
C LEU A 368 -7.58 21.19 8.19
N LYS A 369 -7.99 21.99 9.17
CA LYS A 369 -9.31 22.59 9.17
C LYS A 369 -9.38 23.59 8.01
N ASN A 370 -10.36 23.45 7.12
CA ASN A 370 -10.61 24.28 5.94
C ASN A 370 -9.68 24.05 4.72
N ASN A 371 -8.94 22.93 4.66
CA ASN A 371 -8.30 22.49 3.41
C ASN A 371 -9.05 21.27 2.86
N THR A 372 -9.33 21.26 1.55
CA THR A 372 -9.94 20.12 0.84
C THR A 372 -9.01 18.91 0.80
N ASP A 373 -7.69 19.14 0.81
CA ASP A 373 -6.69 18.10 0.69
C ASP A 373 -5.85 17.92 1.98
N PRO A 374 -5.61 16.68 2.43
CA PRO A 374 -4.77 16.42 3.59
C PRO A 374 -3.28 16.64 3.28
N LEU A 375 -2.55 17.24 4.22
CA LEU A 375 -1.09 17.31 4.13
C LEU A 375 -0.49 15.91 4.31
N ARG A 376 0.56 15.61 3.56
CA ARG A 376 1.29 14.35 3.62
C ARG A 376 2.48 14.49 4.56
N LEU A 377 2.74 13.43 5.33
CA LEU A 377 3.88 13.32 6.23
C LEU A 377 4.79 12.18 5.79
N ALA A 378 6.07 12.48 5.62
CA ALA A 378 7.09 11.49 5.29
C ALA A 378 8.25 11.56 6.30
N PRO A 379 8.71 10.43 6.87
CA PRO A 379 9.92 10.42 7.69
C PRO A 379 11.14 10.75 6.83
N VAL A 380 11.85 11.80 7.22
CA VAL A 380 13.14 12.20 6.61
C VAL A 380 14.28 11.54 7.38
N VAL A 381 14.22 11.59 8.72
CA VAL A 381 15.21 11.00 9.61
C VAL A 381 14.51 10.26 10.75
N VAL A 382 15.04 9.08 11.10
CA VAL A 382 14.71 8.38 12.35
C VAL A 382 16.01 8.00 13.01
N GLY A 383 16.30 8.59 14.16
CA GLY A 383 17.62 8.49 14.76
C GLY A 383 17.66 9.09 16.15
N ASP A 384 18.88 9.20 16.67
CA ASP A 384 19.09 9.94 17.89
C ASP A 384 19.18 11.42 17.55
N LEU A 385 18.76 12.27 18.48
CA LEU A 385 18.67 13.72 18.27
C LEU A 385 19.98 14.31 17.76
N HIS A 386 21.13 13.78 18.21
CA HIS A 386 22.45 14.20 17.75
C HIS A 386 22.72 13.83 16.28
N ASP A 387 22.16 12.72 15.77
CA ASP A 387 22.35 12.28 14.38
C ASP A 387 21.82 13.31 13.38
N LEU A 388 20.83 14.13 13.79
CA LEU A 388 20.25 15.16 12.94
C LEU A 388 21.24 16.29 12.62
N ASN A 389 22.33 16.46 13.40
CA ASN A 389 23.38 17.44 13.10
C ASN A 389 24.14 17.14 11.80
N HIS A 390 24.07 15.91 11.29
CA HIS A 390 24.78 15.50 10.08
C HIS A 390 23.94 15.65 8.81
N LEU A 391 22.75 16.24 8.91
CA LEU A 391 21.93 16.50 7.73
C LEU A 391 22.65 17.46 6.77
N PRO A 392 22.71 17.16 5.45
CA PRO A 392 23.37 18.02 4.49
C PRO A 392 22.49 19.22 4.10
N GLY A 393 23.13 20.29 3.62
CA GLY A 393 22.47 21.42 2.97
C GLY A 393 21.75 22.39 3.92
N LEU A 394 20.78 23.11 3.35
CA LEU A 394 20.03 24.17 4.06
C LEU A 394 19.29 23.62 5.28
N TYR A 395 18.58 22.50 5.14
CA TYR A 395 17.83 21.87 6.22
C TYR A 395 18.73 21.44 7.39
N GLY A 396 19.93 20.93 7.09
CA GLY A 396 20.94 20.63 8.09
C GLY A 396 21.42 21.85 8.86
N THR A 397 21.71 22.93 8.14
CA THR A 397 22.14 24.19 8.77
C THR A 397 21.06 24.74 9.71
N SER A 398 19.79 24.68 9.29
CA SER A 398 18.65 25.13 10.09
C SER A 398 18.38 24.23 11.30
N ILE A 399 18.46 22.90 11.17
CA ILE A 399 18.23 21.99 12.29
C ILE A 399 19.35 22.12 13.33
N THR A 400 20.61 22.29 12.92
CA THR A 400 21.75 22.48 13.84
C THR A 400 21.55 23.69 14.72
N LYS A 401 20.90 24.76 14.23
CA LYS A 401 20.52 25.92 15.07
C LYS A 401 19.63 25.55 16.25
N LEU A 402 18.86 24.47 16.16
CA LEU A 402 17.95 24.03 17.22
C LEU A 402 18.59 23.02 18.17
N ILE A 403 19.44 22.12 17.67
CA ILE A 403 19.95 20.97 18.44
C ILE A 403 21.47 21.06 18.73
N GLY A 404 22.15 22.08 18.23
CA GLY A 404 23.58 22.30 18.42
C GLY A 404 23.93 22.90 19.78
N GLU A 405 25.21 23.27 19.93
CA GLU A 405 25.77 23.84 21.16
C GLU A 405 25.95 25.35 21.05
N SER A 406 25.39 26.11 21.99
CA SER A 406 25.61 27.55 22.08
C SER A 406 25.45 28.09 23.48
N ALA A 407 26.08 29.23 23.75
CA ALA A 407 25.88 30.02 24.97
C ALA A 407 24.77 31.08 24.79
N ILE A 408 24.28 31.30 23.57
CA ILE A 408 23.27 32.31 23.25
C ILE A 408 22.11 31.65 22.51
N TRP A 409 20.92 31.76 23.09
CA TRP A 409 19.70 31.14 22.58
C TRP A 409 18.59 32.17 22.44
N GLN A 410 17.94 32.19 21.28
CA GLN A 410 16.93 33.17 20.93
C GLN A 410 15.60 32.49 20.60
N SER A 411 14.49 33.09 21.02
CA SER A 411 13.16 32.51 20.78
C SER A 411 12.90 32.34 19.27
N LEU A 412 12.63 31.11 18.85
CA LEU A 412 12.04 30.80 17.54
C LEU A 412 10.54 31.03 17.57
N THR A 413 9.88 30.60 18.65
CA THR A 413 8.45 30.74 18.88
C THR A 413 8.18 31.44 20.22
N PRO A 414 7.00 32.08 20.40
CA PRO A 414 6.73 32.86 21.60
C PRO A 414 6.77 32.01 22.88
N LEU A 415 7.46 32.51 23.90
CA LEU A 415 7.37 31.95 25.25
C LEU A 415 6.08 32.42 25.91
N VAL A 416 5.25 31.48 26.35
CA VAL A 416 4.03 31.76 27.12
C VAL A 416 4.22 31.17 28.52
N PHE A 417 3.95 31.96 29.56
CA PHE A 417 4.18 31.49 30.93
C PHE A 417 3.03 30.59 31.42
N PRO A 418 3.34 29.49 32.13
CA PRO A 418 2.33 28.61 32.71
C PRO A 418 1.65 29.23 33.94
N ARG A 419 2.21 30.28 34.54
CA ARG A 419 1.66 31.00 35.70
C ARG A 419 1.66 32.51 35.46
N HIS A 420 0.76 33.22 36.14
CA HIS A 420 0.72 34.69 36.12
C HIS A 420 2.08 35.29 36.52
N VAL A 421 2.61 36.18 35.68
CA VAL A 421 3.85 36.90 35.96
C VAL A 421 3.63 37.89 37.10
N LYS A 422 4.44 37.78 38.16
CA LYS A 422 4.41 38.64 39.34
C LYS A 422 5.61 39.61 39.33
N LYS A 423 5.48 40.73 40.03
CA LYS A 423 6.58 41.71 40.20
C LYS A 423 7.71 41.24 41.12
N ARG A 424 7.41 40.32 42.05
CA ARG A 424 8.36 39.80 43.06
C ARG A 424 8.05 38.33 43.38
N GLY A 425 9.04 37.61 43.89
CA GLY A 425 8.94 36.20 44.30
C GLY A 425 9.23 35.21 43.17
N LYS A 426 8.92 33.92 43.40
CA LYS A 426 9.28 32.83 42.47
C LYS A 426 8.57 32.86 41.11
N ASN A 427 7.49 33.62 40.97
CA ASN A 427 6.72 33.73 39.72
C ASN A 427 7.03 35.03 38.94
N THR A 428 8.21 35.63 39.13
CA THR A 428 8.71 36.65 38.20
C THR A 428 8.98 36.06 36.82
N LEU A 429 9.24 36.92 35.83
CA LEU A 429 9.59 36.47 34.47
C LEU A 429 10.84 35.57 34.51
N GLU A 430 11.89 36.04 35.18
CA GLU A 430 13.16 35.35 35.37
C GLU A 430 12.98 34.10 36.23
N GLY A 431 12.22 34.21 37.33
CA GLY A 431 11.98 33.09 38.25
C GLY A 431 11.25 31.92 37.57
N GLN A 432 10.31 32.21 36.65
CA GLN A 432 9.65 31.17 35.88
C GLN A 432 10.56 30.57 34.79
N ILE A 433 11.37 31.38 34.11
CA ILE A 433 12.35 30.88 33.13
C ILE A 433 13.35 29.94 33.82
N ASN A 434 13.92 30.37 34.95
CA ASN A 434 14.89 29.56 35.69
C ASN A 434 14.24 28.27 36.19
N ALA A 435 13.02 28.33 36.73
CA ALA A 435 12.30 27.14 37.15
C ALA A 435 12.04 26.13 36.01
N GLU A 436 11.70 26.60 34.80
CA GLU A 436 11.49 25.75 33.63
C GLU A 436 12.80 25.17 33.05
N LEU A 437 13.91 25.91 33.12
CA LEU A 437 15.23 25.42 32.70
C LEU A 437 15.75 24.36 33.67
N VAL A 438 15.73 24.66 34.97
CA VAL A 438 16.15 23.73 36.03
C VAL A 438 15.32 22.45 36.02
N SER A 439 14.00 22.52 35.78
CA SER A 439 13.14 21.33 35.70
C SER A 439 13.47 20.40 34.52
N ARG A 440 14.25 20.88 33.54
CA ARG A 440 14.74 20.15 32.36
C ARG A 440 16.24 19.84 32.45
N GLY A 441 16.88 20.11 33.60
CA GLY A 441 18.30 19.87 33.81
C GLY A 441 19.23 20.88 33.12
N LEU A 442 18.70 22.03 32.69
CA LEU A 442 19.48 23.11 32.08
C LEU A 442 19.92 24.14 33.14
N PRO A 443 21.09 24.78 32.96
CA PRO A 443 21.58 25.79 33.89
C PRO A 443 20.71 27.06 33.86
N GLU A 444 20.84 27.90 34.88
CA GLU A 444 20.22 29.22 34.88
C GLU A 444 21.00 30.16 33.94
N PRO A 445 20.31 31.00 33.15
CA PRO A 445 20.96 31.96 32.28
C PRO A 445 21.58 33.09 33.10
N VAL A 446 22.79 33.52 32.74
CA VAL A 446 23.46 34.69 33.35
C VAL A 446 22.80 36.01 32.98
N ASN A 447 22.09 36.05 31.86
CA ASN A 447 21.33 37.22 31.42
C ASN A 447 20.11 36.80 30.59
N ILE A 448 19.02 37.55 30.74
CA ILE A 448 17.77 37.38 30.00
C ILE A 448 17.41 38.73 29.37
N GLU A 449 17.46 38.79 28.05
CA GLU A 449 17.08 39.98 27.29
C GLU A 449 15.67 39.80 26.70
N ILE A 450 14.77 40.75 26.98
CA ILE A 450 13.46 40.79 26.35
C ILE A 450 13.59 41.51 25.01
N LEU A 451 13.39 40.76 23.92
CA LEU A 451 13.45 41.29 22.57
C LEU A 451 12.16 42.08 22.29
N ARG A 452 12.26 43.40 22.31
CA ARG A 452 11.16 44.31 21.97
C ARG A 452 11.32 44.81 20.54
N TRP A 453 10.19 44.93 19.87
CA TRP A 453 10.12 45.67 18.61
C TRP A 453 10.40 47.16 18.87
N MET A 454 11.28 47.74 18.05
CA MET A 454 11.51 49.19 18.01
C MET A 454 11.17 49.69 16.60
N PRO A 455 10.32 50.74 16.45
CA PRO A 455 9.83 51.22 15.15
C PRO A 455 10.91 51.61 14.14
N THR A 456 12.12 51.95 14.61
CA THR A 456 13.20 52.52 13.82
C THR A 456 14.17 51.49 13.25
N ASN A 457 14.04 50.20 13.57
CA ASN A 457 14.96 49.16 13.12
C ASN A 457 14.26 48.15 12.19
N THR A 458 14.43 48.31 10.87
CA THR A 458 13.86 47.45 9.83
C THR A 458 14.33 46.00 9.90
N ALA A 459 15.46 45.71 10.59
CA ALA A 459 15.92 44.35 10.86
C ALA A 459 15.01 43.58 11.85
N ASN A 460 14.13 44.29 12.59
CA ASN A 460 13.34 43.73 13.70
C ASN A 460 11.91 43.28 13.32
N ARG A 461 11.59 43.15 12.02
CA ARG A 461 10.28 42.64 11.54
C ARG A 461 10.01 41.19 11.94
N TYR A 462 11.04 40.40 12.25
CA TYR A 462 10.88 39.00 12.68
C TYR A 462 10.02 38.89 13.95
N TRP A 463 10.13 39.82 14.91
CA TRP A 463 9.38 39.70 16.19
C TRP A 463 7.95 40.23 16.11
N GLU A 464 7.62 41.01 15.08
CA GLU A 464 6.25 41.49 14.87
C GLU A 464 5.26 40.33 14.71
N ARG A 465 5.68 39.21 14.09
CA ARG A 465 4.79 38.06 13.89
C ARG A 465 4.43 37.33 15.18
N PHE A 466 5.17 37.52 16.29
CA PHE A 466 4.89 36.83 17.56
C PHE A 466 3.50 37.16 18.09
N ARG A 467 2.96 38.35 17.79
CA ARG A 467 1.58 38.74 18.14
C ARG A 467 0.50 37.96 17.37
N HIS A 468 0.86 37.33 16.25
CA HIS A 468 -0.04 36.58 15.38
C HIS A 468 -0.02 35.07 15.67
N PHE A 469 0.89 34.60 16.51
CA PHE A 469 0.92 33.20 16.93
C PHE A 469 -0.32 32.87 17.74
N VAL A 470 -0.85 31.67 17.50
CA VAL A 470 -1.88 31.10 18.37
C VAL A 470 -1.20 30.58 19.64
N THR A 471 -1.47 31.23 20.78
CA THR A 471 -0.79 30.95 22.07
C THR A 471 -1.64 30.16 23.07
N SER A 472 -2.87 29.79 22.70
CA SER A 472 -3.77 28.99 23.56
C SER A 472 -4.17 27.71 22.84
N ARG A 473 -4.13 26.59 23.57
CA ARG A 473 -4.54 25.28 23.05
C ARG A 473 -6.05 25.25 22.83
N ARG A 474 -6.50 24.55 21.80
CA ARG A 474 -7.94 24.41 21.52
C ARG A 474 -8.58 23.34 22.38
N ASN A 475 -7.86 22.24 22.65
CA ASN A 475 -8.37 21.08 23.39
C ASN A 475 -7.50 20.79 24.63
N GLY A 476 -7.09 21.84 25.33
CA GLY A 476 -6.32 21.78 26.57
C GLY A 476 -6.60 22.99 27.45
N PRO A 477 -6.09 23.00 28.69
CA PRO A 477 -6.27 24.14 29.58
C PRO A 477 -5.61 25.39 28.97
N PRO A 478 -6.28 26.55 28.99
CA PRO A 478 -5.69 27.79 28.51
C PRO A 478 -4.55 28.25 29.43
N PRO A 479 -3.57 29.01 28.92
CA PRO A 479 -2.60 29.65 29.78
C PRO A 479 -3.28 30.76 30.61
N PRO A 480 -2.73 31.15 31.77
CA PRO A 480 -3.23 32.27 32.56
C PRO A 480 -3.28 33.58 31.77
N THR A 481 -2.33 33.76 30.85
CA THR A 481 -2.25 34.90 29.92
C THR A 481 -1.79 34.41 28.56
N THR A 482 -2.37 34.93 27.48
CA THR A 482 -1.99 34.62 26.10
C THR A 482 -0.80 35.44 25.59
N GLN A 483 -0.23 36.30 26.43
CA GLN A 483 0.92 37.13 26.09
C GLN A 483 2.15 36.26 25.83
N GLY A 484 2.64 36.32 24.59
CA GLY A 484 3.89 35.69 24.16
C GLY A 484 5.08 36.66 24.31
N PHE A 485 6.20 36.15 24.79
CA PHE A 485 7.45 36.88 24.92
C PHE A 485 8.48 36.38 23.89
N ALA A 486 9.23 37.30 23.29
CA ALA A 486 10.44 37.00 22.53
C ALA A 486 11.64 37.31 23.42
N LEU A 487 12.52 36.34 23.62
CA LEU A 487 13.62 36.43 24.56
C LEU A 487 14.93 36.00 23.91
N ARG A 488 16.03 36.51 24.46
CA ARG A 488 17.37 35.98 24.26
C ARG A 488 17.97 35.61 25.62
N LEU A 489 18.47 34.39 25.71
CA LEU A 489 19.06 33.80 26.91
C LEU A 489 20.56 33.70 26.70
N PHE A 490 21.32 34.10 27.72
CA PHE A 490 22.77 34.01 27.75
C PHE A 490 23.19 33.06 28.86
N PHE A 491 24.10 32.15 28.56
CA PHE A 491 24.68 31.19 29.50
C PHE A 491 26.19 31.44 29.65
N ASP A 492 26.73 31.07 30.80
CA ASP A 492 28.17 31.14 31.12
C ASP A 492 29.00 30.11 30.34
N HIS A 493 28.39 29.00 29.93
CA HIS A 493 28.98 27.97 29.08
C HIS A 493 28.02 27.58 27.94
N LYS A 494 28.57 26.92 26.90
CA LYS A 494 27.74 26.39 25.82
C LYS A 494 26.86 25.26 26.35
N ILE A 495 25.58 25.30 26.00
CA ILE A 495 24.62 24.23 26.29
C ILE A 495 24.08 23.65 25.00
N VAL A 496 23.74 22.36 25.04
CA VAL A 496 23.17 21.61 23.92
C VAL A 496 21.65 21.82 23.88
N GLY A 497 21.11 22.17 22.72
CA GLY A 497 19.67 22.25 22.50
C GLY A 497 19.01 20.88 22.27
N PRO A 498 17.69 20.84 22.01
CA PRO A 498 16.77 21.96 21.90
C PRO A 498 16.30 22.48 23.25
N ILE A 499 16.10 23.79 23.32
CA ILE A 499 15.49 24.46 24.48
C ILE A 499 14.04 24.75 24.14
N ALA A 500 13.12 24.07 24.83
CA ALA A 500 11.68 24.28 24.73
C ALA A 500 11.08 24.43 26.13
N ILE A 501 10.67 25.66 26.50
CA ILE A 501 10.22 25.99 27.86
C ILE A 501 8.87 26.69 27.88
N GLY A 502 8.17 26.61 29.02
CA GLY A 502 6.90 27.29 29.26
C GLY A 502 5.68 26.53 28.74
N TYR A 503 4.54 27.24 28.75
CA TYR A 503 3.25 26.71 28.32
C TYR A 503 3.28 26.33 26.84
N GLY A 504 2.82 25.11 26.54
CA GLY A 504 2.76 24.60 25.17
C GLY A 504 4.11 24.22 24.57
N SER A 505 5.16 24.09 25.38
CA SER A 505 6.52 23.68 24.93
C SER A 505 6.55 22.33 24.21
N HIS A 506 5.72 21.38 24.62
CA HIS A 506 5.54 20.10 23.92
C HIS A 506 4.80 20.20 22.57
N PHE A 507 4.28 21.38 22.24
CA PHE A 507 3.53 21.66 21.01
C PHE A 507 4.16 22.81 20.21
N GLY A 508 5.46 23.06 20.39
CA GLY A 508 6.24 24.01 19.61
C GLY A 508 6.19 25.47 20.06
N LEU A 509 5.57 25.81 21.19
CA LEU A 509 5.74 27.15 21.81
C LEU A 509 7.01 27.22 22.65
N GLY A 510 7.52 28.43 22.90
CA GLY A 510 8.71 28.65 23.73
C GLY A 510 9.95 27.87 23.27
N LEU A 511 10.07 27.62 21.95
CA LEU A 511 11.21 26.97 21.33
C LEU A 511 12.29 28.02 21.03
N PHE A 512 13.57 27.68 21.24
CA PHE A 512 14.70 28.55 20.98
C PHE A 512 15.65 27.94 19.94
N TYR A 513 16.36 28.81 19.22
CA TYR A 513 17.45 28.46 18.31
C TYR A 513 18.69 29.27 18.68
N HIS A 514 19.88 28.78 18.37
CA HIS A 514 21.11 29.51 18.60
C HIS A 514 21.43 30.47 17.46
N ASP A 515 21.88 31.66 17.82
CA ASP A 515 22.28 32.72 16.90
C ASP A 515 23.78 32.98 17.09
N ASP A 516 24.60 32.54 16.13
CA ASP A 516 26.00 32.95 16.09
C ASP A 516 26.04 34.40 15.59
N ILE A 517 26.22 35.35 16.51
CA ILE A 517 26.22 36.82 16.27
C ILE A 517 27.18 37.28 15.15
N SER A 518 27.99 36.40 14.56
CA SER A 518 28.93 36.68 13.47
C SER A 518 28.30 37.10 12.12
N THR A 519 27.00 36.84 11.86
CA THR A 519 26.45 37.01 10.50
C THR A 519 25.75 38.34 10.20
N HIS A 520 25.59 39.26 11.16
CA HIS A 520 24.84 40.51 10.92
C HIS A 520 25.67 41.77 10.62
N VAL A 521 26.99 41.69 10.44
CA VAL A 521 27.84 42.88 10.13
C VAL A 521 28.16 43.05 8.63
N LYS A 522 27.79 42.12 7.73
CA LYS A 522 28.18 42.21 6.29
C LYS A 522 27.09 42.65 5.30
N ARG A 523 26.06 43.37 5.73
CA ARG A 523 25.13 44.05 4.80
C ARG A 523 24.88 45.50 5.23
N GLY A 524 25.93 46.30 5.12
CA GLY A 524 25.92 47.75 5.29
C GLY A 524 27.13 48.34 4.58
N GLY A 525 27.13 48.21 3.25
CA GLY A 525 28.24 48.60 2.38
C GLY A 525 27.80 48.60 0.94
N ALA A 526 26.96 49.57 0.60
CA ALA A 526 26.83 50.19 -0.72
C ALA A 526 26.31 51.61 -0.49
#